data_AF-A0A7S3X0F1-F1
#
_entry.id   AF-A0A7S3X0F1-F1
#
_cell.length_a   1.000
_cell.length_b   1.000
_cell.length_c   1.000
_cell.angle_alpha   90.00
_cell.angle_beta   90.00
_cell.angle_gamma   90.00
#
_symmetry.space_group_name_H-M   'P 1'
#
loop_
_entity.id
_entity.type
_entity.pdbx_description
1 polymer ?
#
loop_
_entity_poly.entity_id
_entity_poly.type
_entity_poly.pdbx_seq_one_letter_code
_entity_poly.pdbx_strand_id
1 'polypeptide(L)'
;IMLTPPTDAGLTDADGRVYEVWDPHGRGRYDQMPILTPAYPSMNSSMSVSATSLAVMREEMRIAHEKVVSILADGADNWDPLYQPSNFWVAHSKYLAVEIYVAGAPPEMHADLLRSWTGYSESQVKKLVEYISYLPLSHLRLMPKKLPLLTVKSVAADAQSGGTEGSAYLIGFDIDKARMQGGELHMTNKVEGFRAELYDRAANQNLVTDETHGYLKIKFSTFGSWKELPDIVFEIGMGSRAT
;
A
#
# COMPACT_ATOMS: atom_id res chain seq x y z
N ILE A 1 28.53 10.74 -1.48
CA ILE A 1 29.70 10.95 -2.36
C ILE A 1 29.23 10.70 -3.78
N MET A 2 28.95 11.75 -4.55
CA MET A 2 28.87 11.61 -6.01
C MET A 2 30.30 11.54 -6.54
N LEU A 3 30.53 10.69 -7.53
CA LEU A 3 31.85 10.54 -8.16
C LEU A 3 32.21 11.74 -9.05
N THR A 4 31.25 12.64 -9.35
CA THR A 4 31.46 13.85 -10.15
C THR A 4 30.59 15.00 -9.65
N PRO A 5 31.14 16.22 -9.45
CA PRO A 5 30.34 17.39 -9.11
C PRO A 5 29.36 17.78 -10.23
N PRO A 6 28.14 18.25 -9.92
CA PRO A 6 27.13 18.67 -10.91
C PRO A 6 27.63 19.72 -11.91
N THR A 7 28.48 20.62 -11.45
CA THR A 7 29.06 21.72 -12.23
C THR A 7 30.03 21.23 -13.30
N ASP A 8 30.68 20.09 -13.08
CA ASP A 8 31.76 19.59 -13.94
C ASP A 8 31.20 18.74 -15.10
N ALA A 9 29.93 18.31 -15.02
CA ALA A 9 29.30 17.47 -16.03
C ALA A 9 28.61 18.28 -17.16
N GLY A 10 28.45 19.60 -17.03
CA GLY A 10 27.72 20.41 -18.01
C GLY A 10 26.23 20.05 -18.15
N LEU A 11 25.68 19.31 -17.17
CA LEU A 11 24.31 18.79 -17.20
C LEU A 11 23.38 19.82 -16.54
N THR A 12 22.96 20.80 -17.34
CA THR A 12 21.90 21.76 -17.00
C THR A 12 20.60 21.43 -17.73
N ASP A 13 19.48 21.93 -17.22
CA ASP A 13 18.21 21.93 -17.96
C ASP A 13 18.29 22.88 -19.18
N ALA A 14 17.20 22.92 -19.97
CA ALA A 14 17.10 23.77 -21.16
C ALA A 14 17.26 25.27 -20.84
N ASP A 15 17.07 25.67 -19.59
CA ASP A 15 17.19 27.04 -19.08
C ASP A 15 18.55 27.31 -18.38
N GLY A 16 19.49 26.36 -18.43
CA GLY A 16 20.83 26.50 -17.85
C GLY A 16 20.90 26.28 -16.34
N ARG A 17 19.88 25.70 -15.71
CA ARG A 17 19.84 25.41 -14.26
C ARG A 17 20.39 24.02 -13.97
N VAL A 18 21.09 23.89 -12.84
CA VAL A 18 21.60 22.61 -12.36
C VAL A 18 20.42 21.75 -11.88
N TYR A 19 20.39 20.47 -12.27
CA TYR A 19 19.38 19.54 -11.78
C TYR A 19 19.48 19.34 -10.27
N GLU A 20 18.33 19.23 -9.61
CA GLU A 20 18.27 19.01 -8.17
C GLU A 20 18.78 17.60 -7.84
N VAL A 21 19.76 17.52 -6.95
CA VAL A 21 20.35 16.27 -6.47
C VAL A 21 19.86 16.00 -5.05
N TRP A 22 19.61 14.74 -4.74
CA TRP A 22 19.26 14.32 -3.39
C TRP A 22 20.31 14.76 -2.35
N ASP A 23 19.85 15.46 -1.32
CA ASP A 23 20.67 15.93 -0.19
C ASP A 23 20.00 15.52 1.13
N PRO A 24 20.71 14.82 2.04
CA PRO A 24 20.17 14.45 3.35
C PRO A 24 19.81 15.64 4.23
N HIS A 25 20.38 16.83 4.02
CA HIS A 25 20.02 18.04 4.78
C HIS A 25 18.89 18.85 4.12
N GLY A 26 18.64 18.61 2.84
CA GLY A 26 17.60 19.24 2.04
C GLY A 26 16.32 18.41 1.99
N ARG A 27 15.95 17.94 0.79
CA ARG A 27 14.75 17.12 0.57
C ARG A 27 14.82 15.73 1.22
N GLY A 28 16.03 15.17 1.33
CA GLY A 28 16.24 13.82 1.85
C GLY A 28 16.13 13.68 3.37
N ARG A 29 15.90 14.77 4.10
CA ARG A 29 15.98 14.79 5.58
C ARG A 29 15.01 13.87 6.30
N TYR A 30 13.89 13.52 5.68
CA TYR A 30 12.87 12.63 6.25
C TYR A 30 12.87 11.24 5.62
N ASP A 31 13.78 10.97 4.69
CA ASP A 31 13.85 9.68 4.02
C ASP A 31 14.28 8.59 5.01
N GLN A 32 13.45 7.56 5.13
CA GLN A 32 13.66 6.50 6.12
C GLN A 32 14.75 5.51 5.70
N MET A 33 14.89 5.29 4.39
CA MET A 33 15.82 4.33 3.80
C MET A 33 16.26 4.85 2.42
N PRO A 34 17.26 5.73 2.33
CA PRO A 34 17.70 6.27 1.04
C PRO A 34 18.54 5.26 0.25
N ILE A 35 18.08 4.88 -0.96
CA ILE A 35 18.83 4.09 -1.94
C ILE A 35 19.01 4.98 -3.18
N LEU A 36 20.22 5.49 -3.37
CA LEU A 36 20.47 6.51 -4.39
C LEU A 36 20.69 5.90 -5.78
N THR A 37 20.10 6.52 -6.79
CA THR A 37 20.37 6.19 -8.19
C THR A 37 21.82 6.58 -8.55
N PRO A 38 22.56 5.71 -9.25
CA PRO A 38 23.97 5.96 -9.55
C PRO A 38 24.18 7.03 -10.62
N ALA A 39 23.20 7.23 -11.52
CA ALA A 39 23.24 8.25 -12.56
C ALA A 39 22.83 9.62 -12.01
N TYR A 40 23.40 10.68 -12.59
CA TYR A 40 23.04 12.06 -12.30
C TYR A 40 21.75 12.48 -13.04
N PRO A 41 20.87 13.31 -12.43
CA PRO A 41 20.90 13.71 -11.02
C PRO A 41 20.58 12.53 -10.10
N SER A 42 21.40 12.33 -9.06
CA SER A 42 21.17 11.25 -8.10
C SER A 42 19.91 11.53 -7.29
N MET A 43 18.99 10.58 -7.29
CA MET A 43 17.71 10.63 -6.60
C MET A 43 17.56 9.43 -5.69
N ASN A 44 16.73 9.56 -4.65
CA ASN A 44 16.36 8.40 -3.85
C ASN A 44 15.31 7.56 -4.60
N SER A 45 15.60 6.28 -4.81
CA SER A 45 14.68 5.32 -5.44
C SER A 45 13.65 4.74 -4.47
N SER A 46 13.93 4.81 -3.17
CA SER A 46 13.09 4.30 -2.08
C SER A 46 12.45 5.44 -1.26
N MET A 47 12.18 6.59 -1.88
CA MET A 47 11.49 7.73 -1.23
C MET A 47 10.14 7.37 -0.64
N SER A 48 9.49 6.36 -1.22
CA SER A 48 8.19 5.94 -0.71
C SER A 48 8.31 5.22 0.64
N VAL A 49 9.48 4.71 1.06
CA VAL A 49 9.58 3.92 2.29
C VAL A 49 9.19 4.75 3.52
N SER A 50 8.12 4.34 4.20
CA SER A 50 7.70 4.88 5.50
C SER A 50 8.33 4.10 6.64
N ALA A 51 8.32 4.68 7.86
CA ALA A 51 8.88 4.04 9.06
C ALA A 51 8.30 2.64 9.30
N THR A 52 6.99 2.51 9.08
CA THR A 52 6.26 1.25 9.17
C THR A 52 6.76 0.21 8.16
N SER A 53 6.88 0.59 6.87
CA SER A 53 7.39 -0.34 5.85
C SER A 53 8.86 -0.70 6.07
N LEU A 54 9.67 0.22 6.60
CA LEU A 54 11.05 -0.04 6.97
C LEU A 54 11.16 -1.06 8.09
N ALA A 55 10.30 -0.97 9.11
CA ALA A 55 10.26 -1.95 10.19
C ALA A 55 9.95 -3.35 9.66
N VAL A 56 8.97 -3.47 8.75
CA VAL A 56 8.65 -4.75 8.09
C VAL A 56 9.84 -5.27 7.27
N MET A 57 10.49 -4.42 6.47
CA MET A 57 11.65 -4.85 5.66
C MET A 57 12.81 -5.33 6.54
N ARG A 58 13.11 -4.64 7.64
CA ARG A 58 14.16 -5.05 8.59
C ARG A 58 13.87 -6.41 9.22
N GLU A 59 12.62 -6.63 9.61
CA GLU A 59 12.20 -7.91 10.19
C GLU A 59 12.30 -9.06 9.17
N GLU A 60 11.82 -8.86 7.94
CA GLU A 60 11.93 -9.86 6.88
C GLU A 60 13.40 -10.14 6.51
N MET A 61 14.29 -9.12 6.52
CA MET A 61 15.73 -9.31 6.35
C MET A 61 16.36 -10.13 7.49
N ARG A 62 15.92 -9.92 8.74
CA ARG A 62 16.37 -10.71 9.90
C ARG A 62 15.96 -12.17 9.76
N ILE A 63 14.69 -12.43 9.44
CA ILE A 63 14.15 -13.78 9.21
C ILE A 63 14.89 -14.46 8.05
N ALA A 64 15.12 -13.75 6.95
CA ALA A 64 15.85 -14.27 5.81
C ALA A 64 17.29 -14.63 6.17
N HIS A 65 17.99 -13.78 6.93
CA HIS A 65 19.35 -14.05 7.40
C HIS A 65 19.41 -15.34 8.23
N GLU A 66 18.49 -15.53 9.18
CA GLU A 66 18.42 -16.74 10.01
C GLU A 66 18.20 -18.00 9.17
N LYS A 67 17.29 -17.94 8.19
CA LYS A 67 17.05 -19.05 7.26
C LYS A 67 18.28 -19.38 6.43
N VAL A 68 18.94 -18.36 5.85
CA VAL A 68 20.14 -18.55 5.03
C VAL A 68 21.26 -19.20 5.86
N VAL A 69 21.49 -18.75 7.09
CA VAL A 69 22.49 -19.36 7.98
C VAL A 69 22.19 -20.83 8.24
N SER A 70 20.93 -21.19 8.51
CA SER A 70 20.52 -22.59 8.69
C SER A 70 20.74 -23.42 7.41
N ILE A 71 20.32 -22.91 6.26
CA ILE A 71 20.45 -23.59 4.95
C ILE A 71 21.92 -23.87 4.64
N LEU A 72 22.81 -22.89 4.88
CA LEU A 72 24.24 -23.04 4.67
C LEU A 72 24.87 -24.06 5.63
N ALA A 73 24.40 -24.13 6.88
CA ALA A 73 24.85 -25.14 7.85
C ALA A 73 24.42 -26.56 7.45
N ASP A 74 23.26 -26.69 6.80
CA ASP A 74 22.69 -27.95 6.32
C ASP A 74 23.21 -28.36 4.91
N GLY A 75 24.31 -27.75 4.44
CA GLY A 75 24.96 -28.12 3.17
C GLY A 75 24.49 -27.35 1.94
N ALA A 76 23.57 -26.39 2.09
CA ALA A 76 23.04 -25.52 1.03
C ALA A 76 22.26 -26.21 -0.11
N ASP A 77 21.75 -27.42 0.14
CA ASP A 77 21.04 -28.22 -0.86
C ASP A 77 19.58 -27.83 -1.07
N ASN A 78 18.93 -27.23 -0.06
CA ASN A 78 17.51 -26.88 -0.12
C ASN A 78 17.23 -25.41 0.22
N TRP A 79 16.79 -24.65 -0.80
CA TRP A 79 16.45 -23.22 -0.66
C TRP A 79 14.95 -22.94 -0.52
N ASP A 80 14.10 -23.97 -0.63
CA ASP A 80 12.64 -23.83 -0.50
C ASP A 80 12.19 -23.08 0.78
N PRO A 81 12.82 -23.27 1.96
CA PRO A 81 12.43 -22.56 3.17
C PRO A 81 12.55 -21.03 3.06
N LEU A 82 13.49 -20.53 2.25
CA LEU A 82 13.70 -19.09 2.05
C LEU A 82 12.54 -18.46 1.26
N TYR A 83 11.99 -19.20 0.29
CA TYR A 83 10.95 -18.73 -0.63
C TYR A 83 9.52 -19.04 -0.16
N GLN A 84 9.35 -19.55 1.06
CA GLN A 84 8.02 -19.79 1.62
C GLN A 84 7.19 -18.49 1.64
N PRO A 85 5.89 -18.56 1.30
CA PRO A 85 5.01 -17.41 1.36
C PRO A 85 5.01 -16.75 2.73
N SER A 86 4.88 -15.42 2.75
CA SER A 86 4.79 -14.67 4.00
C SER A 86 3.59 -15.10 4.82
N ASN A 87 3.78 -15.15 6.14
CA ASN A 87 2.74 -15.44 7.12
C ASN A 87 1.79 -14.26 7.39
N PHE A 88 1.70 -13.28 6.48
CA PHE A 88 0.89 -12.05 6.63
C PHE A 88 -0.52 -12.31 7.22
N TRP A 89 -1.20 -13.37 6.77
CA TRP A 89 -2.56 -13.68 7.18
C TRP A 89 -2.72 -14.17 8.61
N VAL A 90 -1.65 -14.64 9.25
CA VAL A 90 -1.68 -15.10 10.64
C VAL A 90 -0.77 -14.29 11.55
N ALA A 91 0.04 -13.39 10.97
CA ALA A 91 0.99 -12.55 11.68
C ALA A 91 0.34 -11.40 12.46
N HIS A 92 -0.92 -11.04 12.15
CA HIS A 92 -1.58 -9.89 12.75
C HIS A 92 -2.87 -10.29 13.47
N SER A 93 -3.15 -9.60 14.57
CA SER A 93 -4.36 -9.81 15.36
C SER A 93 -5.61 -9.27 14.66
N LYS A 94 -5.50 -8.15 13.94
CA LYS A 94 -6.62 -7.48 13.26
C LYS A 94 -6.25 -7.08 11.84
N TYR A 95 -7.27 -6.93 11.01
CA TYR A 95 -7.12 -6.52 9.61
C TYR A 95 -8.11 -5.41 9.24
N LEU A 96 -7.67 -4.50 8.37
CA LEU A 96 -8.48 -3.45 7.76
C LEU A 96 -8.46 -3.66 6.24
N ALA A 97 -9.62 -3.95 5.66
CA ALA A 97 -9.80 -3.95 4.22
C ALA A 97 -10.23 -2.57 3.74
N VAL A 98 -9.59 -2.14 2.66
CA VAL A 98 -9.89 -0.94 1.89
C VAL A 98 -10.42 -1.40 0.55
N GLU A 99 -11.73 -1.37 0.36
CA GLU A 99 -12.40 -1.81 -0.86
C GLU A 99 -12.76 -0.59 -1.72
N ILE A 100 -12.16 -0.52 -2.90
CA ILE A 100 -12.33 0.57 -3.86
C ILE A 100 -13.10 0.00 -5.04
N TYR A 101 -14.26 0.57 -5.37
CA TYR A 101 -15.12 0.02 -6.41
C TYR A 101 -15.96 1.09 -7.08
N VAL A 102 -16.45 0.73 -8.27
CA VAL A 102 -17.45 1.49 -9.00
C VAL A 102 -18.74 0.68 -8.99
N ALA A 103 -19.84 1.31 -8.60
CA ALA A 103 -21.14 0.66 -8.52
C ALA A 103 -22.20 1.47 -9.27
N GLY A 104 -22.96 0.80 -10.15
CA GLY A 104 -24.12 1.39 -10.83
C GLY A 104 -23.80 2.40 -11.92
N ALA A 105 -22.54 2.48 -12.37
CA ALA A 105 -22.15 3.35 -13.49
C ALA A 105 -22.72 2.82 -14.82
N PRO A 106 -23.09 3.70 -15.76
CA PRO A 106 -23.43 3.29 -17.12
C PRO A 106 -22.31 2.42 -17.74
N PRO A 107 -22.63 1.35 -18.49
CA PRO A 107 -21.63 0.44 -19.04
C PRO A 107 -20.54 1.14 -19.87
N GLU A 108 -20.91 2.21 -20.57
CA GLU A 108 -20.00 3.03 -21.39
C GLU A 108 -18.96 3.82 -20.58
N MET A 109 -19.31 4.26 -19.36
CA MET A 109 -18.42 5.00 -18.46
C MET A 109 -17.70 4.09 -17.46
N HIS A 110 -18.22 2.89 -17.24
CA HIS A 110 -17.80 2.02 -16.13
C HIS A 110 -16.29 1.73 -16.16
N ALA A 111 -15.75 1.32 -17.30
CA ALA A 111 -14.34 0.93 -17.41
C ALA A 111 -13.38 2.10 -17.13
N ASP A 112 -13.69 3.29 -17.63
CA ASP A 112 -12.87 4.48 -17.43
C ASP A 112 -12.94 4.99 -16.00
N LEU A 113 -14.14 5.00 -15.40
CA LEU A 113 -14.33 5.32 -13.99
C LEU A 113 -13.60 4.32 -13.10
N LEU A 114 -13.70 3.02 -13.38
CA LEU A 114 -13.03 1.99 -12.61
C LEU A 114 -11.52 2.17 -12.63
N ARG A 115 -10.94 2.35 -13.82
CA ARG A 115 -9.49 2.53 -14.00
C ARG A 115 -8.99 3.78 -13.28
N SER A 116 -9.65 4.90 -13.49
CA SER A 116 -9.25 6.20 -12.95
C SER A 116 -9.42 6.26 -11.43
N TRP A 117 -10.55 5.79 -10.91
CA TRP A 117 -10.84 5.75 -9.47
C TRP A 117 -9.96 4.76 -8.72
N THR A 118 -9.75 3.56 -9.27
CA THR A 118 -8.89 2.56 -8.65
C THR A 118 -7.45 3.06 -8.62
N GLY A 119 -6.92 3.59 -9.73
CA GLY A 119 -5.55 4.11 -9.78
C GLY A 119 -5.32 5.29 -8.83
N TYR A 120 -6.27 6.23 -8.78
CA TYR A 120 -6.20 7.35 -7.84
C TYR A 120 -6.25 6.88 -6.39
N SER A 121 -7.26 6.10 -6.02
CA SER A 121 -7.45 5.65 -4.64
C SER A 121 -6.28 4.78 -4.16
N GLU A 122 -5.75 3.91 -5.03
CA GLU A 122 -4.56 3.09 -4.79
C GLU A 122 -3.34 3.96 -4.44
N SER A 123 -3.13 5.07 -5.15
CA SER A 123 -2.04 6.02 -4.85
C SER A 123 -2.16 6.67 -3.45
N GLN A 124 -3.35 6.66 -2.85
CA GLN A 124 -3.61 7.22 -1.53
C GLN A 124 -3.61 6.17 -0.41
N VAL A 125 -3.69 4.86 -0.70
CA VAL A 125 -3.72 3.79 0.33
C VAL A 125 -2.50 3.86 1.25
N LYS A 126 -1.35 4.22 0.71
CA LYS A 126 -0.14 4.40 1.53
C LYS A 126 -0.26 5.56 2.51
N LYS A 127 -0.89 6.67 2.10
CA LYS A 127 -1.15 7.81 2.98
C LYS A 127 -2.15 7.43 4.07
N LEU A 128 -3.10 6.54 3.81
CA LEU A 128 -3.97 5.99 4.85
C LEU A 128 -3.16 5.27 5.92
N VAL A 129 -2.19 4.44 5.54
CA VAL A 129 -1.29 3.73 6.48
C VAL A 129 -0.56 4.73 7.38
N GLU A 130 -0.05 5.83 6.81
CA GLU A 130 0.57 6.91 7.59
C GLU A 130 -0.45 7.64 8.47
N TYR A 131 -1.65 7.90 7.96
CA TYR A 131 -2.72 8.59 8.68
C TYR A 131 -3.21 7.81 9.91
N ILE A 132 -3.30 6.48 9.82
CA ILE A 132 -3.68 5.61 10.94
C ILE A 132 -2.50 5.26 11.84
N SER A 133 -1.25 5.47 11.42
CA SER A 133 -0.06 5.16 12.23
C SER A 133 0.01 5.96 13.55
N TYR A 134 -0.67 7.12 13.60
CA TYR A 134 -0.78 7.93 14.81
C TYR A 134 -1.66 7.29 15.90
N LEU A 135 -2.52 6.34 15.53
CA LEU A 135 -3.28 5.54 16.49
C LEU A 135 -2.34 4.63 17.30
N PRO A 136 -2.77 4.09 18.46
CA PRO A 136 -2.00 3.12 19.24
C PRO A 136 -1.96 1.74 18.56
N LEU A 137 -1.39 1.69 17.36
CA LEU A 137 -1.20 0.51 16.54
C LEU A 137 0.27 0.10 16.54
N SER A 138 0.52 -1.20 16.43
CA SER A 138 1.82 -1.81 16.23
C SER A 138 1.77 -2.79 15.04
N HIS A 139 2.94 -3.18 14.53
CA HIS A 139 3.08 -4.10 13.39
C HIS A 139 2.16 -3.80 12.19
N LEU A 140 1.93 -2.53 11.90
CA LEU A 140 1.10 -2.11 10.78
C LEU A 140 1.74 -2.57 9.47
N ARG A 141 1.02 -3.30 8.62
CA ARG A 141 1.57 -3.88 7.38
C ARG A 141 0.53 -3.83 6.27
N LEU A 142 0.83 -3.09 5.20
CA LEU A 142 0.04 -3.09 3.97
C LEU A 142 0.43 -4.29 3.11
N MET A 143 -0.56 -5.04 2.63
CA MET A 143 -0.36 -6.08 1.62
C MET A 143 -0.04 -5.42 0.27
N PRO A 144 1.10 -5.75 -0.39
CA PRO A 144 1.45 -5.17 -1.69
C PRO A 144 0.58 -5.72 -2.84
N LYS A 145 -0.04 -6.89 -2.66
CA LYS A 145 -0.90 -7.50 -3.68
C LYS A 145 -2.31 -6.93 -3.62
N LYS A 146 -2.82 -6.56 -4.79
CA LYS A 146 -4.21 -6.20 -5.03
C LYS A 146 -5.10 -7.45 -4.89
N LEU A 147 -6.20 -7.31 -4.16
CA LEU A 147 -7.17 -8.37 -3.92
C LEU A 147 -8.49 -8.05 -4.65
N PRO A 148 -9.32 -9.05 -4.94
CA PRO A 148 -10.72 -8.82 -5.30
C PRO A 148 -11.49 -8.22 -4.13
N LEU A 149 -12.70 -7.73 -4.39
CA LEU A 149 -13.59 -7.24 -3.34
C LEU A 149 -13.88 -8.34 -2.32
N LEU A 150 -13.91 -7.97 -1.04
CA LEU A 150 -13.94 -8.93 0.07
C LEU A 150 -15.32 -9.01 0.72
N THR A 151 -15.92 -7.85 1.00
CA THR A 151 -17.27 -7.75 1.60
C THR A 151 -18.30 -7.30 0.58
N VAL A 152 -17.89 -6.53 -0.43
CA VAL A 152 -18.76 -6.09 -1.52
C VAL A 152 -18.85 -7.18 -2.57
N LYS A 153 -20.06 -7.62 -2.92
CA LYS A 153 -20.24 -8.61 -3.98
C LYS A 153 -19.93 -7.99 -5.34
N SER A 154 -19.00 -8.57 -6.08
CA SER A 154 -18.80 -8.19 -7.48
C SER A 154 -19.99 -8.65 -8.30
N VAL A 155 -20.61 -7.73 -9.02
CA VAL A 155 -21.72 -8.02 -9.94
C VAL A 155 -21.24 -7.60 -11.32
N ALA A 156 -21.28 -8.51 -12.29
CA ALA A 156 -20.94 -8.16 -13.67
C ALA A 156 -21.89 -7.05 -14.16
N ALA A 157 -21.39 -6.12 -14.97
CA ALA A 157 -22.25 -5.11 -15.57
C ALA A 157 -23.17 -5.78 -16.60
N ASP A 158 -24.47 -5.83 -16.29
CA ASP A 158 -25.52 -6.24 -17.21
C ASP A 158 -26.08 -5.00 -17.93
N ALA A 159 -26.78 -5.19 -19.06
CA ALA A 159 -27.36 -4.09 -19.85
C ALA A 159 -28.34 -3.18 -19.08
N GLN A 160 -28.83 -3.60 -17.89
CA GLN A 160 -29.75 -2.84 -17.03
C GLN A 160 -29.20 -2.49 -15.64
N SER A 161 -28.12 -3.14 -15.17
CA SER A 161 -27.50 -2.82 -13.88
C SER A 161 -26.02 -2.60 -14.09
N GLY A 162 -25.55 -1.39 -13.83
CA GLY A 162 -24.19 -0.90 -14.07
C GLY A 162 -23.04 -1.60 -13.33
N GLY A 163 -23.26 -2.84 -12.88
CA GLY A 163 -22.27 -3.71 -12.24
C GLY A 163 -21.75 -3.17 -10.92
N THR A 164 -20.94 -4.00 -10.27
CA THR A 164 -20.06 -3.60 -9.18
C THR A 164 -18.74 -4.29 -9.40
N GLU A 165 -17.74 -3.52 -9.79
CA GLU A 165 -16.39 -4.00 -10.03
C GLU A 165 -15.40 -3.12 -9.26
N GLY A 166 -14.33 -3.73 -8.79
CA GLY A 166 -13.41 -3.05 -7.90
C GLY A 166 -12.33 -3.97 -7.37
N SER A 167 -11.60 -3.47 -6.40
CA SER A 167 -10.47 -4.16 -5.81
C SER A 167 -10.25 -3.74 -4.37
N ALA A 168 -9.60 -4.61 -3.62
CA ALA A 168 -9.34 -4.42 -2.21
C ALA A 168 -7.84 -4.42 -1.90
N TYR A 169 -7.49 -3.67 -0.85
CA TYR A 169 -6.20 -3.73 -0.19
C TYR A 169 -6.41 -4.15 1.25
N LEU A 170 -5.52 -5.00 1.77
CA LEU A 170 -5.58 -5.42 3.16
C LEU A 170 -4.41 -4.85 3.96
N ILE A 171 -4.73 -4.34 5.14
CA ILE A 171 -3.76 -3.80 6.09
C ILE A 171 -3.87 -4.64 7.36
N GLY A 172 -2.82 -5.38 7.70
CA GLY A 172 -2.71 -6.08 8.98
C GLY A 172 -2.15 -5.15 10.05
N PHE A 173 -2.63 -5.27 11.28
CA PHE A 173 -2.13 -4.50 12.40
C PHE A 173 -2.39 -5.17 13.74
N ASP A 174 -1.62 -4.76 14.73
CA ASP A 174 -1.80 -5.10 16.13
C ASP A 174 -2.15 -3.87 16.95
N ILE A 175 -2.77 -4.11 18.12
CA ILE A 175 -3.09 -3.05 19.07
C ILE A 175 -1.96 -2.94 20.08
N ASP A 176 -1.38 -1.76 20.18
CA ASP A 176 -0.41 -1.44 21.21
C ASP A 176 -1.15 -1.09 22.52
N LYS A 177 -1.27 -2.09 23.40
CA LYS A 177 -1.91 -1.96 24.71
C LYS A 177 -1.22 -0.94 25.62
N ALA A 178 0.06 -0.64 25.42
CA ALA A 178 0.79 0.31 26.24
C ALA A 178 0.46 1.77 25.87
N ARG A 179 0.14 2.02 24.59
CA ARG A 179 -0.27 3.36 24.10
C ARG A 179 -1.78 3.60 24.17
N MET A 180 -2.57 2.55 24.40
CA MET A 180 -4.03 2.65 24.52
C MET A 180 -4.44 3.40 25.80
N GLN A 181 -5.16 4.51 25.63
CA GLN A 181 -5.88 5.18 26.72
C GLN A 181 -7.36 4.79 26.62
N GLY A 182 -7.75 3.72 27.31
CA GLY A 182 -9.12 3.19 27.30
C GLY A 182 -9.24 1.76 26.78
N GLY A 183 -10.46 1.21 26.78
CA GLY A 183 -10.74 -0.18 26.43
C GLY A 183 -10.98 -0.45 24.94
N GLU A 184 -11.33 0.57 24.14
CA GLU A 184 -11.70 0.41 22.73
C GLU A 184 -10.95 1.35 21.80
N LEU A 185 -10.51 0.81 20.65
CA LEU A 185 -9.88 1.56 19.58
C LEU A 185 -10.94 1.97 18.56
N HIS A 186 -11.31 3.25 18.53
CA HIS A 186 -12.23 3.79 17.52
C HIS A 186 -11.48 4.26 16.28
N MET A 187 -11.38 3.39 15.27
CA MET A 187 -10.75 3.71 13.99
C MET A 187 -11.70 4.41 12.99
N THR A 188 -13.02 4.30 13.22
CA THR A 188 -14.07 4.82 12.32
C THR A 188 -13.90 6.29 11.98
N ASN A 189 -13.67 7.16 12.97
CA ASN A 189 -13.53 8.59 12.74
C ASN A 189 -12.33 8.94 11.86
N LYS A 190 -11.20 8.22 12.03
CA LYS A 190 -10.00 8.43 11.21
C LYS A 190 -10.23 7.97 9.77
N VAL A 191 -10.90 6.84 9.61
CA VAL A 191 -11.18 6.25 8.32
C VAL A 191 -12.18 7.09 7.52
N GLU A 192 -13.25 7.56 8.15
CA GLU A 192 -14.22 8.47 7.52
C GLU A 192 -13.60 9.85 7.24
N GLY A 193 -12.72 10.34 8.13
CA GLY A 193 -11.94 11.56 7.86
C GLY A 193 -11.06 11.42 6.62
N PHE A 194 -10.31 10.31 6.52
CA PHE A 194 -9.52 10.01 5.33
C PHE A 194 -10.40 9.89 4.08
N ARG A 195 -11.57 9.27 4.20
CA ARG A 195 -12.54 9.16 3.10
C ARG A 195 -12.95 10.54 2.58
N ALA A 196 -13.36 11.44 3.46
CA ALA A 196 -13.76 12.80 3.08
C ALA A 196 -12.61 13.53 2.38
N GLU A 197 -11.41 13.52 2.96
CA GLU A 197 -10.23 14.13 2.35
C GLU A 197 -9.87 13.52 0.98
N LEU A 198 -10.12 12.22 0.78
CA LEU A 198 -9.85 11.54 -0.48
C LEU A 198 -10.81 12.02 -1.57
N TYR A 199 -12.11 12.16 -1.27
CA TYR A 199 -13.07 12.72 -2.21
C TYR A 199 -12.80 14.19 -2.53
N ASP A 200 -12.46 15.00 -1.52
CA ASP A 200 -12.15 16.43 -1.71
C ASP A 200 -10.92 16.62 -2.62
N ARG A 201 -9.85 15.84 -2.37
CA ARG A 201 -8.65 15.87 -3.22
C ARG A 201 -8.93 15.35 -4.63
N ALA A 202 -9.82 14.38 -4.79
CA ALA A 202 -10.20 13.86 -6.09
C ALA A 202 -11.04 14.87 -6.89
N ALA A 203 -11.94 15.59 -6.21
CA ALA A 203 -12.71 16.68 -6.80
C ALA A 203 -11.80 17.84 -7.25
N ASN A 204 -10.81 18.20 -6.44
CA ASN A 204 -9.81 19.22 -6.79
C ASN A 204 -8.95 18.85 -8.01
N GLN A 205 -8.86 17.57 -8.36
CA GLN A 205 -8.15 17.08 -9.55
C GLN A 205 -9.10 16.80 -10.74
N ASN A 206 -10.37 17.20 -10.64
CA ASN A 206 -11.43 16.92 -11.62
C ASN A 206 -11.65 15.42 -11.91
N LEU A 207 -11.30 14.55 -10.96
CA LEU A 207 -11.52 13.11 -11.05
C LEU A 207 -12.94 12.72 -10.60
N VAL A 208 -13.47 13.46 -9.63
CA VAL A 208 -14.83 13.30 -9.11
C VAL A 208 -15.62 14.54 -9.49
N THR A 209 -16.68 14.33 -10.26
CA THR A 209 -17.67 15.35 -10.64
C THR A 209 -19.01 15.04 -9.97
N ASP A 210 -19.93 15.99 -9.93
CA ASP A 210 -21.26 15.79 -9.34
C ASP A 210 -22.01 14.59 -9.97
N GLU A 211 -21.80 14.35 -11.27
CA GLU A 211 -22.40 13.24 -12.01
C GLU A 211 -21.75 11.89 -11.68
N THR A 212 -20.44 11.86 -11.41
CA THR A 212 -19.67 10.62 -11.22
C THR A 212 -19.55 10.21 -9.76
N HIS A 213 -19.68 11.16 -8.82
CA HIS A 213 -19.60 10.95 -7.38
C HIS A 213 -20.54 9.83 -6.88
N GLY A 214 -21.71 9.69 -7.51
CA GLY A 214 -22.68 8.65 -7.21
C GLY A 214 -22.14 7.23 -7.38
N TYR A 215 -21.22 7.02 -8.34
CA TYR A 215 -20.73 5.69 -8.72
C TYR A 215 -19.44 5.30 -8.04
N LEU A 216 -18.60 6.27 -7.71
CA LEU A 216 -17.26 6.07 -7.15
C LEU A 216 -17.37 5.80 -5.65
N LYS A 217 -17.00 4.60 -5.20
CA LYS A 217 -17.13 4.17 -3.79
C LYS A 217 -15.81 3.69 -3.22
N ILE A 218 -15.62 3.98 -1.94
CA ILE A 218 -14.60 3.37 -1.10
C ILE A 218 -15.28 2.92 0.20
N LYS A 219 -15.03 1.68 0.60
CA LYS A 219 -15.55 1.07 1.82
C LYS A 219 -14.39 0.56 2.66
N PHE A 220 -14.52 0.75 3.96
CA PHE A 220 -13.56 0.26 4.93
C PHE A 220 -14.23 -0.78 5.81
N SER A 221 -13.61 -1.95 5.90
CA SER A 221 -14.14 -3.09 6.66
C SER A 221 -13.07 -3.60 7.61
N THR A 222 -13.37 -3.66 8.91
CA THR A 222 -12.44 -4.18 9.93
C THR A 222 -12.77 -5.63 10.26
N PHE A 223 -11.74 -6.48 10.33
CA PHE A 223 -11.84 -7.87 10.75
C PHE A 223 -11.11 -8.06 12.08
N GLY A 224 -11.78 -8.72 13.03
CA GLY A 224 -11.27 -8.96 14.38
C GLY A 224 -10.28 -10.11 14.48
N SER A 225 -10.22 -10.96 13.45
CA SER A 225 -9.29 -12.09 13.36
C SER A 225 -9.10 -12.51 11.91
N TRP A 226 -8.01 -13.22 11.63
CA TRP A 226 -7.78 -13.85 10.32
C TRP A 226 -8.87 -14.86 9.93
N LYS A 227 -9.57 -15.45 10.91
CA LYS A 227 -10.68 -16.39 10.68
C LYS A 227 -11.92 -15.74 10.05
N GLU A 228 -12.03 -14.41 10.17
CA GLU A 228 -13.15 -13.66 9.59
C GLU A 228 -12.84 -13.19 8.15
N LEU A 229 -11.60 -13.40 7.68
CA LEU A 229 -11.23 -13.05 6.31
C LEU A 229 -11.85 -14.05 5.32
N PRO A 230 -12.38 -13.57 4.18
CA PRO A 230 -12.91 -14.46 3.15
C PRO A 230 -11.86 -15.41 2.56
N ASP A 231 -12.26 -16.64 2.20
CA ASP A 231 -11.34 -17.69 1.72
C ASP A 231 -10.51 -17.30 0.49
N ILE A 232 -11.10 -16.47 -0.40
CA ILE A 232 -10.46 -15.94 -1.61
C ILE A 232 -9.11 -15.23 -1.33
N VAL A 233 -8.97 -14.69 -0.13
CA VAL A 233 -7.77 -14.01 0.33
C VAL A 233 -6.59 -14.98 0.47
N PHE A 234 -6.87 -16.19 0.95
CA PHE A 234 -5.84 -17.21 1.17
C PHE A 234 -5.42 -17.90 -0.13
N GLU A 235 -6.32 -18.05 -1.10
CA GLU A 235 -5.99 -18.61 -2.42
C GLU A 235 -4.95 -17.76 -3.17
N ILE A 236 -5.09 -16.42 -3.08
CA ILE A 236 -4.16 -15.46 -3.70
C ILE A 236 -2.83 -15.40 -2.93
N GLY A 237 -2.91 -15.58 -1.61
CA GLY A 237 -1.78 -15.50 -0.68
C GLY A 237 -0.89 -16.72 -0.65
N MET A 238 -1.46 -17.93 -0.73
CA MET A 238 -0.72 -19.20 -0.66
C MET A 238 0.03 -19.54 -1.94
N GLY A 239 -0.17 -18.75 -3.01
CA GLY A 239 0.44 -18.98 -4.30
C GLY A 239 -0.21 -20.18 -4.98
N SER A 240 -0.75 -19.95 -6.17
CA SER A 240 -0.89 -21.04 -7.14
C SER A 240 0.50 -21.67 -7.28
N ARG A 241 0.68 -22.87 -6.73
CA ARG A 241 1.75 -23.77 -7.16
C ARG A 241 1.44 -24.04 -8.62
N ALA A 242 2.07 -23.30 -9.52
CA ALA A 242 2.28 -23.77 -10.87
C ALA A 242 3.02 -25.11 -10.71
N THR A 243 2.27 -26.16 -11.02
CA THR A 243 2.71 -27.56 -11.19
C THR A 243 3.95 -27.67 -12.05
#